data_AF-A0A8H6MG22-F1
#
_entry.id   AF-A0A8H6MG22-F1
#
_cell.length_a   1.000
_cell.length_b   1.000
_cell.length_c   1.000
_cell.angle_alpha   90.00
_cell.angle_beta   90.00
_cell.angle_gamma   90.00
#
_symmetry.space_group_name_H-M   'P 1'
#
loop_
_entity.id
_entity.type
_entity.pdbx_description
1 polymer ?
#
loop_
_entity_poly.entity_id
_entity_poly.type
_entity_poly.pdbx_seq_one_letter_code
_entity_poly.pdbx_strand_id
1 'polypeptide(L)'
;MEQLKQELREEFRSQFQDKIKDKIREAVRGSLISQVQVQIDQQLQEYIPVALKQQAEDLKVQIREVKTALQNSESRMSNALLQVTDLYAPLAVILTPEGEKSKLYPADICSLLAYDLDTAKALIRDYGLVDSDDLEVNFRTFLVHIGVNVDSNPSMNVTNPDS
;
A
#
# COMPACT_ATOMS: atom_id res chain seq x y z
N MET A 1 -19.55 -28.01 -80.32
CA MET A 1 -19.64 -26.62 -79.81
C MET A 1 -20.66 -26.47 -78.68
N GLU A 2 -21.79 -27.19 -78.66
CA GLU A 2 -22.80 -27.09 -77.59
C GLU A 2 -22.41 -27.79 -76.28
N GLN A 3 -21.77 -28.96 -76.34
CA GLN A 3 -21.32 -29.69 -75.13
C GLN A 3 -20.26 -28.91 -74.34
N LEU A 4 -19.29 -28.32 -75.04
CA LEU A 4 -18.26 -27.47 -74.43
C LEU A 4 -18.86 -26.24 -73.72
N LYS A 5 -19.96 -25.68 -74.25
CA LYS A 5 -20.68 -24.56 -73.61
C LYS A 5 -21.44 -25.00 -72.36
N GLN A 6 -21.93 -26.24 -72.32
CA GLN A 6 -22.62 -26.79 -71.15
C GLN A 6 -21.65 -27.10 -70.02
N GLU A 7 -20.51 -27.74 -70.32
CA GLU A 7 -19.45 -28.01 -69.35
C GLU A 7 -18.89 -26.72 -68.75
N LEU A 8 -18.58 -25.72 -69.60
CA LEU A 8 -18.10 -24.43 -69.11
C LEU A 8 -19.12 -23.74 -68.20
N ARG A 9 -20.42 -23.92 -68.46
CA ARG A 9 -21.51 -23.30 -67.69
C ARG A 9 -21.70 -23.97 -66.34
N GLU A 10 -21.59 -25.30 -66.27
CA GLU A 10 -21.66 -26.03 -65.01
C GLU A 10 -20.42 -25.78 -64.15
N GLU A 11 -19.24 -25.75 -64.76
CA GLU A 11 -17.99 -25.49 -64.05
C GLU A 11 -17.94 -24.05 -63.52
N PHE A 12 -18.38 -23.08 -64.31
CA PHE A 12 -18.51 -21.70 -63.84
C PHE A 12 -19.55 -21.58 -62.72
N ARG A 13 -20.68 -22.30 -62.80
CA ARG A 13 -21.71 -22.30 -61.76
C ARG A 13 -21.22 -22.91 -60.45
N SER A 14 -20.48 -24.02 -60.53
CA SER A 14 -19.87 -24.67 -59.35
C SER A 14 -18.83 -23.76 -58.71
N GLN A 15 -17.87 -23.25 -59.49
CA GLN A 15 -16.81 -22.37 -58.98
C GLN A 15 -17.37 -21.06 -58.41
N PHE A 16 -18.43 -20.52 -58.99
CA PHE A 16 -19.08 -19.31 -58.49
C PHE A 16 -19.87 -19.59 -57.21
N GLN A 17 -20.54 -20.74 -57.09
CA GLN A 17 -21.20 -21.15 -55.85
C GLN A 17 -20.21 -21.37 -54.72
N ASP A 18 -19.08 -22.02 -54.97
CA ASP A 18 -18.07 -22.29 -53.94
C ASP A 18 -17.41 -20.98 -53.49
N LYS A 19 -17.02 -20.11 -54.43
CA LYS A 19 -16.44 -18.79 -54.09
C LYS A 19 -17.41 -17.88 -53.35
N ILE A 20 -18.71 -17.92 -53.67
CA ILE A 20 -19.72 -17.14 -52.93
C ILE A 20 -19.93 -17.71 -51.54
N LYS A 21 -20.04 -19.05 -51.41
CA LYS A 21 -20.16 -19.69 -50.09
C LYS A 21 -18.97 -19.36 -49.21
N ASP A 22 -17.76 -19.42 -49.74
CA ASP A 22 -16.55 -19.10 -48.98
C ASP A 22 -16.52 -17.63 -48.57
N LYS A 23 -16.81 -16.70 -49.49
CA LYS A 23 -16.90 -15.25 -49.16
C LYS A 23 -17.99 -14.93 -48.15
N ILE A 24 -19.17 -15.55 -48.26
CA ILE A 24 -20.25 -15.36 -47.29
C ILE A 24 -19.83 -15.93 -45.94
N ARG A 25 -19.23 -17.11 -45.90
CA ARG A 25 -18.78 -17.75 -44.67
C ARG A 25 -17.72 -16.90 -43.98
N GLU A 26 -16.79 -16.34 -44.73
CA GLU A 26 -15.74 -15.45 -44.23
C GLU A 26 -16.28 -14.11 -43.74
N ALA A 27 -17.19 -13.49 -44.49
CA ALA A 27 -17.86 -12.25 -44.11
C ALA A 27 -18.75 -12.42 -42.86
N VAL A 28 -19.49 -13.54 -42.78
CA VAL A 28 -20.32 -13.88 -41.61
C VAL A 28 -19.42 -14.16 -40.40
N ARG A 29 -18.31 -14.90 -40.56
CA ARG A 29 -17.36 -15.14 -39.47
C ARG A 29 -16.76 -13.85 -38.94
N GLY A 30 -16.32 -12.96 -39.85
CA GLY A 30 -15.77 -11.66 -39.49
C GLY A 30 -16.77 -10.81 -38.73
N SER A 31 -17.99 -10.66 -39.28
CA SER A 31 -19.06 -9.90 -38.64
C SER A 31 -19.48 -10.50 -37.29
N LEU A 32 -19.52 -11.83 -37.17
CA LEU A 32 -19.89 -12.51 -35.93
C LEU A 32 -18.82 -12.31 -34.85
N ILE A 33 -17.54 -12.44 -35.20
CA ILE A 33 -16.43 -12.20 -34.26
C ILE A 33 -16.47 -10.76 -33.76
N SER A 34 -16.63 -9.78 -34.66
CA SER A 34 -16.70 -8.37 -34.27
C SER A 34 -17.91 -8.06 -33.38
N GLN A 35 -19.09 -8.61 -33.69
CA GLN A 35 -20.29 -8.42 -32.87
C GLN A 35 -20.17 -9.10 -31.51
N VAL A 36 -19.61 -10.30 -31.45
CA VAL A 36 -19.37 -11.02 -30.19
C VAL A 36 -18.36 -10.27 -29.33
N GLN A 37 -17.30 -9.70 -29.90
CA GLN A 37 -16.33 -8.89 -29.15
C GLN A 37 -16.96 -7.64 -28.55
N VAL A 38 -17.74 -6.89 -29.33
CA VAL A 38 -18.44 -5.69 -28.84
C VAL A 38 -19.44 -6.05 -27.73
N GLN A 39 -20.18 -7.15 -27.89
CA GLN A 39 -21.12 -7.61 -26.85
C GLN A 39 -20.42 -8.11 -25.60
N ILE A 40 -19.31 -8.85 -25.73
CA ILE A 40 -18.50 -9.29 -24.59
C ILE A 40 -17.90 -8.08 -23.87
N ASP A 41 -17.37 -7.09 -24.58
CA ASP A 41 -16.80 -5.89 -23.96
C ASP A 41 -17.86 -5.05 -23.24
N GLN A 42 -19.06 -4.91 -23.83
CA GLN A 42 -20.20 -4.23 -23.20
C GLN A 42 -20.71 -4.98 -21.96
N GLN A 43 -20.87 -6.31 -22.05
CA GLN A 43 -21.30 -7.13 -20.92
C GLN A 43 -20.23 -7.24 -19.84
N LEU A 44 -18.94 -7.27 -20.19
CA LEU A 44 -17.84 -7.22 -19.23
C LEU A 44 -17.78 -5.86 -18.53
N GLN A 45 -18.13 -4.76 -19.20
CA GLN A 45 -18.26 -3.46 -18.54
C GLN A 45 -19.42 -3.41 -17.53
N GLU A 46 -20.52 -4.10 -17.83
CA GLU A 46 -21.69 -4.22 -16.95
C GLU A 46 -21.47 -5.17 -15.77
N TYR A 47 -20.71 -6.26 -15.98
CA TYR A 47 -20.49 -7.34 -15.01
C TYR A 47 -19.13 -7.35 -14.32
N ILE A 48 -18.13 -6.58 -14.75
CA ILE A 48 -16.94 -6.26 -13.95
C ILE A 48 -17.26 -4.97 -13.20
N PRO A 49 -17.79 -5.06 -11.97
CA PRO A 49 -18.12 -3.88 -11.23
C PRO A 49 -16.79 -3.23 -10.85
N VAL A 50 -16.70 -1.92 -11.04
CA VAL A 50 -15.64 -1.05 -10.53
C VAL A 50 -15.27 -1.37 -9.06
N ALA A 51 -16.20 -1.98 -8.31
CA ALA A 51 -16.00 -2.52 -6.97
C ALA A 51 -14.80 -3.47 -6.82
N LEU A 52 -14.51 -4.43 -7.72
CA LEU A 52 -13.40 -5.38 -7.48
C LEU A 52 -12.02 -4.73 -7.65
N LYS A 53 -11.87 -3.83 -8.63
CA LYS A 53 -10.62 -3.07 -8.80
C LYS A 53 -10.43 -2.07 -7.67
N GLN A 54 -11.49 -1.37 -7.27
CA GLN A 54 -11.45 -0.48 -6.13
C GLN A 54 -11.15 -1.24 -4.83
N GLN A 55 -11.81 -2.38 -4.58
CA GLN A 55 -11.53 -3.26 -3.44
C GLN A 55 -10.09 -3.76 -3.45
N ALA A 56 -9.52 -4.09 -4.62
CA ALA A 56 -8.12 -4.51 -4.70
C ALA A 56 -7.17 -3.36 -4.33
N GLU A 57 -7.46 -2.12 -4.73
CA GLU A 57 -6.68 -0.96 -4.32
C GLU A 57 -6.86 -0.63 -2.84
N ASP A 58 -8.09 -0.68 -2.32
CA ASP A 58 -8.39 -0.48 -0.89
C ASP A 58 -7.69 -1.53 -0.02
N LEU A 59 -7.71 -2.80 -0.45
CA LEU A 59 -7.00 -3.88 0.24
C LEU A 59 -5.48 -3.70 0.19
N LYS A 60 -4.92 -3.19 -0.91
CA LYS A 60 -3.48 -2.87 -0.97
C LYS A 60 -3.11 -1.78 0.03
N VAL A 61 -3.95 -0.77 0.20
CA VAL A 61 -3.78 0.28 1.21
C VAL A 61 -3.84 -0.34 2.61
N GLN A 62 -4.86 -1.14 2.91
CA GLN A 62 -4.99 -1.82 4.20
C GLN A 62 -3.80 -2.76 4.51
N ILE A 63 -3.30 -3.51 3.53
CA ILE A 63 -2.12 -4.36 3.70
C ILE A 63 -0.90 -3.51 4.05
N ARG A 64 -0.75 -2.33 3.42
CA ARG A 64 0.34 -1.41 3.73
C ARG A 64 0.22 -0.90 5.16
N GLU A 65 -0.97 -0.46 5.59
CA GLU A 65 -1.23 -0.02 6.95
C GLU A 65 -0.92 -1.10 7.98
N VAL A 66 -1.41 -2.32 7.75
CA VAL A 66 -1.16 -3.47 8.64
C VAL A 66 0.33 -3.80 8.71
N LYS A 67 1.03 -3.78 7.57
CA LYS A 67 2.48 -4.04 7.53
C LYS A 67 3.25 -2.97 8.30
N THR A 68 2.90 -1.70 8.13
CA THR A 68 3.48 -0.58 8.88
C THR A 68 3.22 -0.75 10.38
N ALA A 69 1.99 -1.09 10.77
CA ALA A 69 1.62 -1.32 12.17
C ALA A 69 2.40 -2.49 12.79
N LEU A 70 2.57 -3.59 12.05
CA LEU A 70 3.36 -4.74 12.49
C LEU A 70 4.83 -4.35 12.71
N GLN A 71 5.46 -3.68 11.74
CA GLN A 71 6.84 -3.21 11.88
C GLN A 71 6.99 -2.24 13.06
N ASN A 72 6.03 -1.34 13.24
CA ASN A 72 6.01 -0.42 14.39
C ASN A 72 5.88 -1.17 15.71
N SER A 73 5.06 -2.23 15.76
CA SER A 73 4.96 -3.09 16.95
C SER A 73 6.27 -3.80 17.25
N GLU A 74 6.93 -4.39 16.25
CA GLU A 74 8.23 -5.05 16.41
C GLU A 74 9.31 -4.06 16.89
N SER A 75 9.32 -2.85 16.31
CA SER A 75 10.23 -1.79 16.70
C SER A 75 9.97 -1.31 18.13
N ARG A 76 8.70 -1.16 18.53
CA ARG A 76 8.33 -0.85 19.92
C ARG A 76 8.75 -1.96 20.89
N MET A 77 8.60 -3.22 20.51
CA MET A 77 9.08 -4.34 21.32
C MET A 77 10.59 -4.31 21.50
N SER A 78 11.34 -4.02 20.44
CA SER A 78 12.79 -3.85 20.52
C SER A 78 13.18 -2.67 21.41
N ASN A 79 12.50 -1.53 21.28
CA ASN A 79 12.76 -0.34 22.09
C ASN A 79 12.35 -0.52 23.56
N ALA A 80 11.34 -1.34 23.84
CA ALA A 80 10.91 -1.65 25.21
C ALA A 80 11.96 -2.41 26.03
N LEU A 81 12.93 -3.05 25.37
CA LEU A 81 14.07 -3.66 26.03
C LEU A 81 15.12 -2.63 26.49
N LEU A 82 15.08 -1.42 25.93
CA LEU A 82 16.02 -0.35 26.28
C LEU A 82 15.58 0.34 27.57
N GLN A 83 16.54 0.57 28.45
CA GLN A 83 16.35 1.45 29.61
C GLN A 83 16.72 2.88 29.24
N VAL A 84 16.17 3.86 29.98
CA VAL A 84 16.53 5.28 29.80
C VAL A 84 18.02 5.53 30.06
N THR A 85 18.69 4.63 30.78
CA THR A 85 20.14 4.66 31.01
C THR A 85 20.97 4.24 29.79
N ASP A 86 20.37 3.55 28.82
CA ASP A 86 21.04 3.05 27.62
C ASP A 86 21.15 4.14 26.54
N LEU A 87 21.74 5.28 26.91
CA LEU A 87 21.69 6.53 26.13
C LEU A 87 22.22 6.43 24.70
N TYR A 88 23.17 5.53 24.45
CA TYR A 88 23.84 5.36 23.15
C TYR A 88 23.37 4.10 22.40
N ALA A 89 22.42 3.36 22.97
CA ALA A 89 21.87 2.20 22.29
C ALA A 89 20.99 2.67 21.11
N PRO A 90 21.10 2.01 19.93
CA PRO A 90 20.36 2.42 18.75
C PRO A 90 18.86 2.17 18.93
N LEU A 91 18.05 3.18 18.61
CA LEU A 91 16.59 3.06 18.61
C LEU A 91 16.11 2.36 17.35
N ALA A 92 15.31 1.31 17.51
CA ALA A 92 14.60 0.67 16.40
C ALA A 92 13.59 1.67 15.81
N VAL A 93 13.59 1.83 14.49
CA VAL A 93 12.88 2.89 13.78
C VAL A 93 11.38 2.59 13.67
N ILE A 94 10.56 3.55 14.13
CA ILE A 94 9.11 3.53 13.93
C ILE A 94 8.74 4.42 12.74
N LEU A 95 7.88 3.89 11.89
CA LEU A 95 7.35 4.57 10.72
C LEU A 95 6.19 5.50 11.11
N THR A 96 6.08 6.63 10.42
CA THR A 96 4.97 7.59 10.54
C THR A 96 3.65 6.98 10.05
N PRO A 97 2.49 7.63 10.25
CA PRO A 97 1.20 7.18 9.71
C PRO A 97 1.21 6.96 8.19
N GLU A 98 2.07 7.70 7.47
CA GLU A 98 2.26 7.58 6.02
C GLU A 98 3.13 6.36 5.64
N GLY A 99 3.71 5.67 6.62
CA GLY A 99 4.59 4.52 6.42
C GLY A 99 6.03 4.88 6.09
N GLU A 100 6.45 6.13 6.31
CA GLU A 100 7.80 6.60 6.06
C GLU A 100 8.60 6.77 7.36
N LYS A 101 9.93 6.86 7.27
CA LYS A 101 10.77 7.21 8.41
C LYS A 101 10.79 8.74 8.56
N SER A 102 10.52 9.25 9.77
CA SER A 102 10.73 10.68 10.07
C SER A 102 12.20 11.05 9.83
N LYS A 103 12.42 12.19 9.15
CA LYS A 103 13.76 12.74 8.93
C LYS A 103 14.43 13.19 10.23
N LEU A 104 13.61 13.46 11.25
CA LEU A 104 14.03 13.89 12.57
C LEU A 104 14.18 12.72 13.54
N TYR A 105 14.04 11.47 13.07
CA TYR A 105 14.15 10.31 13.96
C TYR A 105 15.56 10.23 14.57
N PRO A 106 15.69 10.27 15.90
CA PRO A 106 16.98 10.22 16.57
C PRO A 106 17.64 8.83 16.40
N ALA A 107 18.97 8.79 16.38
CA ALA A 107 19.70 7.52 16.31
C ALA A 107 19.65 6.76 17.65
N ASP A 108 19.71 7.50 18.76
CA ASP A 108 19.75 7.00 20.14
C ASP A 108 19.10 8.04 21.09
N ILE A 109 18.93 7.69 22.37
CA ILE A 109 18.32 8.59 23.36
C ILE A 109 19.19 9.83 23.58
N CYS A 110 20.52 9.71 23.51
CA CYS A 110 21.44 10.83 23.63
C CYS A 110 21.20 11.88 22.53
N SER A 111 20.98 11.43 21.30
CA SER A 111 20.68 12.28 20.15
C SER A 111 19.34 12.99 20.32
N LEU A 112 18.33 12.31 20.87
CA LEU A 112 17.04 12.92 21.21
C LEU A 112 17.21 14.04 22.24
N LEU A 113 17.99 13.82 23.30
CA LEU A 113 18.23 14.82 24.35
C LEU A 113 19.01 16.05 23.87
N ALA A 114 19.66 15.97 22.70
CA ALA A 114 20.35 17.09 22.08
C ALA A 114 19.43 17.98 21.23
N TYR A 115 18.16 17.60 21.03
CA TYR A 115 17.21 18.39 20.25
C TYR A 115 16.76 19.65 21.00
N ASP A 116 16.53 20.72 20.24
CA ASP A 116 15.85 21.91 20.74
C ASP A 116 14.32 21.73 20.73
N LEU A 117 13.62 22.69 21.32
CA LEU A 117 12.15 22.66 21.44
C LEU A 117 11.46 22.57 20.08
N ASP A 118 11.94 23.32 19.10
CA ASP A 118 11.32 23.34 17.78
C ASP A 118 11.50 22.00 17.04
N THR A 119 12.69 21.41 17.11
CA THR A 119 12.94 20.08 16.53
C THR A 119 12.15 18.99 17.25
N ALA A 120 12.05 19.05 18.57
CA ALA A 120 11.26 18.10 19.36
C ALA A 120 9.76 18.19 19.00
N LYS A 121 9.19 19.39 18.87
CA LYS A 121 7.80 19.58 18.43
C LYS A 121 7.58 19.06 17.01
N ALA A 122 8.50 19.34 16.09
CA ALA A 122 8.43 18.85 14.72
C ALA A 122 8.43 17.32 14.67
N LEU A 123 9.31 16.68 15.46
CA LEU A 123 9.34 15.22 15.60
C LEU A 123 8.01 14.67 16.12
N ILE A 124 7.44 15.26 17.18
CA ILE A 124 6.14 14.82 17.73
C ILE A 124 5.02 14.93 16.68
N ARG A 125 5.01 16.00 15.90
CA ARG A 125 4.02 16.23 14.83
C ARG A 125 4.15 15.25 13.68
N ASP A 126 5.37 14.82 13.31
CA ASP A 126 5.58 13.77 12.28
C ASP A 126 4.86 12.46 12.64
N TYR A 127 4.65 12.19 13.93
CA TYR A 127 3.93 11.01 14.42
C TYR A 127 2.45 11.27 14.72
N GLY A 128 1.93 12.46 14.40
CA GLY A 128 0.54 12.85 14.66
C GLY A 128 0.19 12.97 16.14
N LEU A 129 1.19 13.19 17.00
CA LEU A 129 1.03 13.34 18.45
C LEU A 129 0.82 14.81 18.82
N VAL A 130 0.29 15.04 20.02
CA VAL A 130 0.07 16.39 20.57
C VAL A 130 1.38 16.93 21.14
N ASP A 131 1.84 18.06 20.63
CA ASP A 131 3.05 18.72 21.11
C ASP A 131 2.78 19.65 22.30
N SER A 132 3.84 19.94 23.06
CA SER A 132 3.84 20.81 24.24
C SER A 132 4.89 21.91 24.10
N ASP A 133 4.68 23.04 24.78
CA ASP A 133 5.71 24.07 24.96
C ASP A 133 6.82 23.64 25.94
N ASP A 134 6.65 22.49 26.59
CA ASP A 134 7.64 21.88 27.47
C ASP A 134 8.43 20.80 26.71
N LEU A 135 9.76 20.99 26.65
CA LEU A 135 10.70 20.08 25.99
C LEU A 135 10.69 18.68 26.61
N GLU A 136 10.64 18.59 27.95
CA GLU A 136 10.66 17.30 28.65
C GLU A 136 9.37 16.53 28.36
N VAL A 137 8.23 17.22 28.30
CA VAL A 137 6.95 16.61 27.93
C VAL A 137 6.99 16.06 26.51
N ASN A 138 7.62 16.77 25.56
CA ASN A 138 7.79 16.27 24.20
C ASN A 138 8.70 15.03 24.17
N PHE A 139 9.83 15.05 24.87
CA PHE A 139 10.72 13.88 24.96
C PHE A 139 10.03 12.67 25.58
N ARG A 140 9.31 12.86 26.69
CA ARG A 140 8.55 11.78 27.33
C ARG A 140 7.47 11.23 26.41
N THR A 141 6.70 12.10 25.76
CA THR A 141 5.66 11.70 24.81
C THR A 141 6.25 10.87 23.67
N PHE A 142 7.40 11.28 23.13
CA PHE A 142 8.10 10.51 22.11
C PHE A 142 8.59 9.16 22.62
N LEU A 143 9.30 9.13 23.75
CA LEU A 143 9.86 7.90 24.34
C LEU A 143 8.77 6.86 24.65
N VAL A 144 7.65 7.29 25.23
CA VAL A 144 6.47 6.45 25.47
C VAL A 144 5.88 5.95 24.15
N HIS A 145 5.75 6.82 23.15
CA HIS A 145 5.23 6.43 21.83
C HIS A 145 6.10 5.37 21.16
N ILE A 146 7.43 5.47 21.29
CA ILE A 146 8.35 4.50 20.71
C ILE A 146 8.55 3.24 21.54
N GLY A 147 7.92 3.16 22.72
CA GLY A 147 7.91 1.99 23.59
C GLY A 147 9.05 1.92 24.61
N VAL A 148 9.88 2.96 24.73
CA VAL A 148 10.93 3.01 25.76
C VAL A 148 10.28 3.20 27.14
N ASN A 149 10.71 2.42 28.13
CA ASN A 149 10.14 2.46 29.48
C ASN A 149 10.69 3.67 30.27
N VAL A 150 9.92 4.75 30.32
CA VAL A 150 10.29 6.00 31.01
C VAL A 150 9.88 6.02 32.49
N ASP A 151 8.96 5.12 32.90
CA ASP A 151 8.43 5.06 34.27
C ASP A 151 9.42 4.39 35.25
N SER A 152 10.51 3.82 34.74
CA SER A 152 11.56 3.17 35.52
C SER A 152 12.60 4.19 36.03
N ASN A 153 12.16 5.32 36.56
CA ASN A 153 13.01 6.16 37.40
C ASN A 153 12.64 5.87 38.87
N PRO A 154 13.54 5.28 39.68
CA PRO A 154 13.25 5.04 41.09
C PRO A 154 13.06 6.41 41.74
N SER A 155 11.81 6.72 42.07
CA SER A 155 11.49 7.77 43.02
C SER A 155 12.43 7.61 44.20
N MET A 156 13.26 8.64 44.41
CA MET A 156 14.16 8.73 45.53
C MET A 156 13.41 8.35 46.80
N ASN A 157 13.85 7.25 47.37
CA ASN A 157 13.53 6.81 48.70
C ASN A 157 14.02 7.89 49.67
N VAL A 158 13.18 8.87 49.96
CA VAL A 158 13.32 9.66 51.18
C VAL A 158 12.42 8.98 52.21
N THR A 159 12.88 7.82 52.67
CA THR A 159 12.63 7.43 54.05
C THR A 159 13.05 8.60 54.92
N ASN A 160 12.07 9.28 55.51
CA ASN A 160 12.27 10.07 56.70
C ASN A 160 12.16 9.11 57.89
N PRO A 161 13.27 8.69 58.53
CA PRO A 161 13.23 8.31 59.93
C PRO A 161 13.49 9.57 60.78
N ASP A 162 12.60 9.78 61.75
CA ASP A 162 12.79 10.56 62.97
C ASP A 162 13.05 12.08 62.88
N SER A 163 12.01 12.85 63.23
CA SER A 163 12.03 13.89 64.29
C SER A 163 10.61 14.29 64.69
#